data_AF-K2E5L9-F1
#
_entry.id   AF-K2E5L9-F1
#
_cell.length_a   1.000
_cell.length_b   1.000
_cell.length_c   1.000
_cell.angle_alpha   90.00
_cell.angle_beta   90.00
_cell.angle_gamma   90.00
#
_symmetry.space_group_name_H-M   'P 1'
#
loop_
_entity.id
_entity.type
_entity.pdbx_description
1 polymer ?
#
loop_
_entity_poly.entity_id
_entity_poly.type
_entity_poly.pdbx_seq_one_letter_code
_entity_poly.pdbx_strand_id
1 'polypeptide(L)'
;METENNSEVGELYPISLEETCVIGSILYKDYQTDGTEGNIRGHRAIDSLVKAVDKGCKASIIISQETDKKFISDLKGKLSNLGDKSENVVWHMQSKTGYSEARREAIELAKAKYPETRAFIMQEIEKDLTSNYDSFVNKLSDNKILVMMNRGVNIPYNENPWQDTKHLGANLPREQFWGERHQNIEMANQESAAGLTKEPHFWDRLNGTRIIRNERVKIGDVEINPTDLMLLKYKYSDGYSEEDRKNKIDTYSASVYNLVPILESLGGEDKIAEVPVEYIHSEGQRQLEEGNSEFKEKRLGHKVDLPAINFDIVANIKEWKKEGRWPQVLLDALKTDKTLEIKHFDKNEYSLTGVNNPTFGRGAEN
;
A
#
# COMPACT_ATOMS: atom_id res chain seq x y z
N MET A 1 40.58 11.96 9.64
CA MET A 1 39.95 10.85 10.36
C MET A 1 38.70 10.50 9.58
N GLU A 2 38.85 9.60 8.62
CA GLU A 2 37.72 9.00 7.91
C GLU A 2 37.15 7.91 8.82
N THR A 3 35.92 8.10 9.28
CA THR A 3 35.20 7.08 10.05
C THR A 3 34.58 6.10 9.06
N GLU A 4 35.21 4.96 8.88
CA GLU A 4 34.60 3.77 8.29
C GLU A 4 33.46 3.30 9.21
N ASN A 5 32.24 3.73 8.89
CA ASN A 5 31.02 3.15 9.45
C ASN A 5 30.60 1.98 8.57
N ASN A 6 31.36 0.89 8.63
CA ASN A 6 30.90 -0.40 8.14
C ASN A 6 29.95 -0.99 9.19
N SER A 7 28.67 -0.61 9.12
CA SER A 7 27.63 -1.40 9.76
C SER A 7 27.56 -2.73 9.04
N GLU A 8 27.93 -3.81 9.73
CA GLU A 8 27.59 -5.18 9.35
C GLU A 8 26.05 -5.28 9.33
N VAL A 9 25.45 -4.93 8.20
CA VAL A 9 24.09 -5.32 7.86
C VAL A 9 24.22 -6.80 7.54
N GLY A 10 23.69 -7.66 8.42
CA GLY A 10 23.64 -9.10 8.16
C GLY A 10 23.09 -9.33 6.75
N GLU A 11 23.80 -10.13 5.95
CA GLU A 11 23.46 -10.33 4.54
C GLU A 11 22.00 -10.81 4.43
N LEU A 12 21.16 -10.01 3.74
CA LEU A 12 19.78 -10.37 3.48
C LEU A 12 19.72 -11.30 2.27
N TYR A 13 19.42 -12.57 2.53
CA TYR A 13 19.31 -13.59 1.50
C TYR A 13 18.08 -13.39 0.60
N PRO A 14 18.14 -13.89 -0.66
CA PRO A 14 16.97 -14.03 -1.52
C PRO A 14 15.82 -14.75 -0.80
N ILE A 15 14.59 -14.45 -1.21
CA ILE A 15 13.36 -15.04 -0.68
C ILE A 15 12.75 -15.90 -1.79
N SER A 16 12.27 -17.10 -1.47
CA SER A 16 11.55 -17.95 -2.43
C SER A 16 10.04 -17.72 -2.39
N LEU A 17 9.30 -18.22 -3.39
CA LEU A 17 7.83 -18.13 -3.40
C LEU A 17 7.19 -18.89 -2.22
N GLU A 18 7.75 -20.02 -1.82
CA GLU A 18 7.31 -20.82 -0.67
C GLU A 18 7.52 -20.11 0.67
N GLU A 19 8.44 -19.16 0.71
CA GLU A 19 8.68 -18.28 1.85
C GLU A 19 7.80 -17.01 1.80
N THR A 20 6.89 -16.89 0.82
CA THR A 20 5.98 -15.75 0.69
C THR A 20 4.54 -16.11 0.99
N CYS A 21 3.80 -15.14 1.52
CA CYS A 21 2.36 -15.25 1.73
C CYS A 21 1.62 -14.07 1.10
N VAL A 22 0.67 -14.38 0.23
CA VAL A 22 -0.29 -13.42 -0.31
C VAL A 22 -1.32 -13.10 0.77
N ILE A 23 -1.47 -11.83 1.09
CA ILE A 23 -2.45 -11.35 2.06
C ILE A 23 -3.43 -10.41 1.37
N GLY A 24 -4.70 -10.52 1.73
CA GLY A 24 -5.74 -9.68 1.15
C GLY A 24 -7.10 -9.84 1.80
N SER A 25 -8.04 -9.05 1.30
CA SER A 25 -9.44 -9.05 1.76
C SER A 25 -10.37 -9.11 0.55
N ILE A 26 -11.46 -9.85 0.67
CA ILE A 26 -12.42 -10.09 -0.41
C ILE A 26 -13.80 -9.55 -0.04
N LEU A 27 -14.42 -8.84 -0.98
CA LEU A 27 -15.82 -8.42 -0.92
C LEU A 27 -16.41 -8.45 -2.34
N TYR A 28 -17.13 -9.53 -2.68
CA TYR A 28 -17.81 -9.66 -3.97
C TYR A 28 -19.29 -10.04 -3.75
N LYS A 29 -20.15 -9.03 -3.56
CA LYS A 29 -21.59 -9.22 -3.27
C LYS A 29 -22.35 -9.75 -4.50
N ASP A 30 -21.97 -9.29 -5.69
CA ASP A 30 -22.68 -9.58 -6.95
C ASP A 30 -22.01 -10.65 -7.81
N TYR A 31 -21.13 -11.47 -7.20
CA TYR A 31 -20.56 -12.64 -7.87
C TYR A 31 -21.70 -13.59 -8.26
N GLN A 32 -21.73 -14.02 -9.53
CA GLN A 32 -22.83 -14.71 -10.28
C GLN A 32 -23.64 -13.84 -11.23
N THR A 33 -23.60 -12.52 -11.11
CA THR A 33 -24.39 -11.68 -12.00
C THR A 33 -23.58 -11.39 -13.25
N ASP A 34 -23.96 -11.98 -14.38
CA ASP A 34 -23.22 -11.82 -15.63
C ASP A 34 -23.09 -10.34 -16.02
N GLY A 35 -21.88 -9.96 -16.44
CA GLY A 35 -21.56 -8.58 -16.82
C GLY A 35 -21.33 -7.61 -15.66
N THR A 36 -21.45 -8.01 -14.38
CA THR A 36 -21.11 -7.13 -13.26
C THR A 36 -19.61 -7.11 -12.98
N GLU A 37 -19.15 -5.97 -12.43
CA GLU A 37 -17.77 -5.81 -11.96
C GLU A 37 -17.42 -6.87 -10.89
N GLY A 38 -18.32 -7.14 -9.96
CA GLY A 38 -18.14 -8.14 -8.89
C GLY A 38 -17.92 -9.55 -9.44
N ASN A 39 -18.61 -9.93 -10.51
CA ASN A 39 -18.41 -11.23 -11.15
C ASN A 39 -17.06 -11.33 -11.86
N ILE A 40 -16.68 -10.29 -12.62
CA ILE A 40 -15.39 -10.24 -13.34
C ILE A 40 -14.22 -10.26 -12.35
N ARG A 41 -14.26 -9.40 -11.31
CA ARG A 41 -13.20 -9.34 -10.28
C ARG A 41 -13.14 -10.63 -9.46
N GLY A 42 -14.29 -11.23 -9.12
CA GLY A 42 -14.33 -12.50 -8.41
C GLY A 42 -13.65 -13.64 -9.17
N HIS A 43 -13.92 -13.81 -10.47
CA HIS A 43 -13.23 -14.84 -11.26
C HIS A 43 -11.71 -14.60 -11.32
N ARG A 44 -11.27 -13.35 -11.51
CA ARG A 44 -9.84 -13.01 -11.49
C ARG A 44 -9.19 -13.27 -10.14
N ALA A 45 -9.87 -12.97 -9.05
CA ALA A 45 -9.37 -13.23 -7.70
C ALA A 45 -9.18 -14.72 -7.46
N ILE A 46 -10.15 -15.55 -7.87
CA ILE A 46 -10.02 -17.01 -7.78
C ILE A 46 -8.82 -17.49 -8.60
N ASP A 47 -8.72 -17.07 -9.87
CA ASP A 47 -7.65 -17.51 -10.76
C ASP A 47 -6.27 -17.07 -10.27
N SER A 48 -6.13 -15.82 -9.82
CA SER A 48 -4.88 -15.27 -9.31
C SER A 48 -4.43 -15.98 -8.03
N LEU A 49 -5.37 -16.28 -7.12
CA LEU A 49 -5.10 -17.00 -5.89
C LEU A 49 -4.70 -18.46 -6.16
N VAL A 50 -5.45 -19.17 -6.99
CA VAL A 50 -5.16 -20.57 -7.37
C VAL A 50 -3.78 -20.67 -8.02
N LYS A 51 -3.46 -19.76 -8.95
CA LYS A 51 -2.14 -19.73 -9.61
C LYS A 51 -1.01 -19.42 -8.62
N ALA A 52 -1.21 -18.49 -7.67
CA ALA A 52 -0.20 -18.19 -6.65
C ALA A 52 0.10 -19.41 -5.77
N VAL A 53 -0.96 -20.11 -5.32
CA VAL A 53 -0.86 -21.31 -4.50
C VAL A 53 -0.22 -22.47 -5.27
N ASP A 54 -0.59 -22.64 -6.55
CA ASP A 54 0.03 -23.66 -7.40
C ASP A 54 1.54 -23.42 -7.59
N LYS A 55 1.97 -22.15 -7.62
CA LYS A 55 3.39 -21.76 -7.63
C LYS A 55 4.10 -21.89 -6.27
N GLY A 56 3.42 -22.32 -5.22
CA GLY A 56 4.00 -22.56 -3.90
C GLY A 56 3.79 -21.44 -2.89
N CYS A 57 3.18 -20.30 -3.28
CA CYS A 57 2.87 -19.24 -2.32
C CYS A 57 1.85 -19.70 -1.28
N LYS A 58 1.99 -19.20 -0.06
CA LYS A 58 0.91 -19.23 0.93
C LYS A 58 -0.11 -18.14 0.64
N ALA A 59 -1.29 -18.27 1.20
CA ALA A 59 -2.30 -17.23 1.18
C ALA A 59 -3.04 -17.12 2.53
N SER A 60 -3.29 -15.88 2.95
CA SER A 60 -4.15 -15.53 4.09
C SER A 60 -5.18 -14.49 3.66
N ILE A 61 -6.45 -14.91 3.60
CA ILE A 61 -7.51 -14.12 2.98
C ILE A 61 -8.65 -13.86 3.97
N ILE A 62 -9.01 -12.60 4.18
CA ILE A 62 -10.23 -12.25 4.93
C ILE A 62 -11.40 -12.10 3.96
N ILE A 63 -12.45 -12.90 4.14
CA ILE A 63 -13.64 -12.88 3.29
C ILE A 63 -14.74 -12.12 4.04
N SER A 64 -15.24 -11.03 3.45
CA SER A 64 -16.36 -10.29 4.03
C SER A 64 -17.62 -11.15 4.11
N GLN A 65 -18.41 -10.97 5.17
CA GLN A 65 -19.69 -11.67 5.37
C GLN A 65 -20.71 -11.41 4.26
N GLU A 66 -20.56 -10.29 3.56
CA GLU A 66 -21.40 -9.91 2.42
C GLU A 66 -20.97 -10.55 1.09
N THR A 67 -19.85 -11.29 1.08
CA THR A 67 -19.39 -11.99 -0.12
C THR A 67 -20.36 -13.12 -0.47
N ASP A 68 -20.70 -13.22 -1.75
CA ASP A 68 -21.60 -14.26 -2.24
C ASP A 68 -21.07 -15.67 -1.94
N LYS A 69 -21.98 -16.58 -1.55
CA LYS A 69 -21.62 -17.94 -1.11
C LYS A 69 -21.06 -18.79 -2.25
N LYS A 70 -21.45 -18.54 -3.51
CA LYS A 70 -20.90 -19.28 -4.65
C LYS A 70 -19.46 -18.87 -4.92
N PHE A 71 -19.05 -17.62 -4.65
CA PHE A 71 -17.63 -17.26 -4.72
C PHE A 71 -16.80 -18.20 -3.85
N ILE A 72 -17.23 -18.38 -2.60
CA ILE A 72 -16.58 -19.27 -1.64
C ILE A 72 -16.61 -20.73 -2.13
N SER A 73 -17.74 -21.18 -2.69
CA SER A 73 -17.89 -22.54 -3.23
C SER A 73 -16.97 -22.79 -4.43
N ASP A 74 -16.91 -21.87 -5.38
CA ASP A 74 -16.11 -21.99 -6.59
C ASP A 74 -14.62 -21.93 -6.26
N LEU A 75 -14.23 -21.04 -5.34
CA LEU A 75 -12.86 -20.96 -4.84
C LEU A 75 -12.44 -22.28 -4.18
N LYS A 76 -13.27 -22.83 -3.28
CA LYS A 76 -13.04 -24.14 -2.66
C LYS A 76 -12.88 -25.25 -3.69
N GLY A 77 -13.76 -25.29 -4.69
CA GLY A 77 -13.69 -26.28 -5.75
C GLY A 77 -12.43 -26.18 -6.62
N LYS A 78 -11.96 -24.96 -6.91
CA LYS A 78 -10.70 -24.78 -7.65
C LYS A 78 -9.48 -25.17 -6.81
N LEU A 79 -9.45 -24.81 -5.53
CA LEU A 79 -8.34 -25.16 -4.65
C LEU A 79 -8.27 -26.65 -4.35
N SER A 80 -9.39 -27.37 -4.23
CA SER A 80 -9.36 -28.82 -4.02
C SER A 80 -8.66 -29.60 -5.14
N ASN A 81 -8.61 -29.03 -6.35
CA ASN A 81 -7.89 -29.62 -7.48
C ASN A 81 -6.36 -29.50 -7.35
N LEU A 82 -5.85 -28.74 -6.38
CA LEU A 82 -4.41 -28.57 -6.13
C LEU A 82 -3.84 -29.60 -5.14
N GLY A 83 -4.67 -30.53 -4.64
CA GLY A 83 -4.24 -31.54 -3.66
C GLY A 83 -3.74 -30.90 -2.36
N ASP A 84 -2.60 -31.38 -1.85
CA ASP A 84 -1.99 -30.92 -0.59
C ASP A 84 -1.65 -29.42 -0.60
N LYS A 85 -1.39 -28.83 -1.77
CA LYS A 85 -1.14 -27.37 -1.88
C LYS A 85 -2.35 -26.53 -1.43
N SER A 86 -3.55 -27.10 -1.41
CA SER A 86 -4.74 -26.41 -0.91
C SER A 86 -4.63 -26.02 0.57
N GLU A 87 -3.78 -26.72 1.34
CA GLU A 87 -3.50 -26.40 2.75
C GLU A 87 -2.69 -25.10 2.93
N ASN A 88 -2.08 -24.58 1.86
CA ASN A 88 -1.38 -23.29 1.86
C ASN A 88 -2.34 -22.09 1.85
N VAL A 89 -3.66 -22.32 1.83
CA VAL A 89 -4.66 -21.26 1.91
C VAL A 89 -5.33 -21.29 3.28
N VAL A 90 -5.18 -20.21 4.02
CA VAL A 90 -6.04 -19.89 5.15
C VAL A 90 -6.99 -18.77 4.74
N TRP A 91 -8.27 -18.96 4.99
CA TRP A 91 -9.23 -17.86 4.93
C TRP A 91 -10.04 -17.78 6.21
N HIS A 92 -10.52 -16.60 6.51
CA HIS A 92 -11.38 -16.35 7.65
C HIS A 92 -12.53 -15.43 7.27
N MET A 93 -13.71 -15.66 7.86
CA MET A 93 -14.82 -14.75 7.66
C MET A 93 -14.61 -13.51 8.52
N GLN A 94 -14.74 -12.35 7.89
CA GLN A 94 -14.44 -11.06 8.51
C GLN A 94 -15.20 -10.89 9.84
N SER A 95 -14.45 -10.57 10.88
CA SER A 95 -14.97 -10.38 12.24
C SER A 95 -15.39 -8.94 12.53
N LYS A 96 -14.81 -7.96 11.81
CA LYS A 96 -14.98 -6.50 12.03
C LYS A 96 -15.13 -5.72 10.72
N THR A 97 -15.71 -4.54 10.76
CA THR A 97 -16.02 -3.74 9.57
C THR A 97 -14.86 -2.86 9.11
N GLY A 98 -14.26 -3.14 7.95
CA GLY A 98 -13.36 -2.20 7.27
C GLY A 98 -12.13 -2.84 6.62
N TYR A 99 -11.57 -2.16 5.61
CA TYR A 99 -10.45 -2.67 4.82
C TYR A 99 -9.14 -2.78 5.63
N SER A 100 -8.78 -1.75 6.41
CA SER A 100 -7.55 -1.79 7.22
C SER A 100 -7.60 -2.88 8.30
N GLU A 101 -8.76 -3.06 8.93
CA GLU A 101 -8.95 -4.12 9.93
C GLU A 101 -8.82 -5.50 9.31
N ALA A 102 -9.48 -5.75 8.17
CA ALA A 102 -9.34 -7.01 7.43
C ALA A 102 -7.89 -7.29 7.01
N ARG A 103 -7.15 -6.26 6.57
CA ARG A 103 -5.73 -6.42 6.22
C ARG A 103 -4.86 -6.77 7.42
N ARG A 104 -5.11 -6.15 8.59
CA ARG A 104 -4.40 -6.47 9.84
C ARG A 104 -4.73 -7.89 10.31
N GLU A 105 -6.00 -8.28 10.27
CA GLU A 105 -6.45 -9.64 10.59
C GLU A 105 -5.78 -10.67 9.65
N ALA A 106 -5.68 -10.38 8.34
CA ALA A 106 -4.99 -11.24 7.39
C ALA A 106 -3.50 -11.47 7.76
N ILE A 107 -2.80 -10.41 8.17
CA ILE A 107 -1.38 -10.47 8.57
C ILE A 107 -1.22 -11.29 9.86
N GLU A 108 -2.06 -11.04 10.87
CA GLU A 108 -2.00 -11.77 12.15
C GLU A 108 -2.25 -13.26 11.93
N LEU A 109 -3.25 -13.62 11.13
CA LEU A 109 -3.52 -15.01 10.75
C LEU A 109 -2.36 -15.62 9.98
N ALA A 110 -1.76 -14.88 9.03
CA ALA A 110 -0.62 -15.36 8.27
C ALA A 110 0.59 -15.62 9.16
N LYS A 111 0.91 -14.71 10.09
CA LYS A 111 2.00 -14.86 11.06
C LYS A 111 1.78 -16.05 12.01
N ALA A 112 0.53 -16.28 12.42
CA ALA A 112 0.20 -17.41 13.30
C ALA A 112 0.26 -18.76 12.58
N LYS A 113 -0.21 -18.82 11.32
CA LYS A 113 -0.31 -20.06 10.54
C LYS A 113 1.00 -20.43 9.83
N TYR A 114 1.76 -19.42 9.38
CA TYR A 114 2.97 -19.57 8.58
C TYR A 114 4.13 -18.75 9.19
N PRO A 115 4.61 -19.10 10.41
CA PRO A 115 5.65 -18.35 11.11
C PRO A 115 6.99 -18.26 10.35
N GLU A 116 7.24 -19.16 9.41
CA GLU A 116 8.41 -19.21 8.53
C GLU A 116 8.30 -18.29 7.30
N THR A 117 7.18 -17.58 7.12
CA THR A 117 7.01 -16.62 6.02
C THR A 117 8.02 -15.48 6.16
N ARG A 118 8.81 -15.20 5.12
CA ARG A 118 9.82 -14.15 5.08
C ARG A 118 9.38 -12.92 4.28
N ALA A 119 8.28 -13.00 3.53
CA ALA A 119 7.67 -11.83 2.90
C ALA A 119 6.14 -11.93 2.79
N PHE A 120 5.47 -10.79 2.93
CA PHE A 120 4.04 -10.66 2.64
C PHE A 120 3.82 -9.88 1.34
N ILE A 121 2.99 -10.45 0.46
CA ILE A 121 2.48 -9.79 -0.74
C ILE A 121 1.09 -9.24 -0.41
N MET A 122 1.00 -7.96 -0.12
CA MET A 122 -0.26 -7.27 0.14
C MET A 122 -0.83 -6.77 -1.17
N GLN A 123 -1.96 -7.33 -1.62
CA GLN A 123 -2.58 -6.96 -2.89
C GLN A 123 -4.10 -6.98 -2.87
N GLU A 124 -4.69 -6.28 -3.83
CA GLU A 124 -6.04 -6.63 -4.31
C GLU A 124 -5.91 -7.94 -5.08
N ILE A 125 -6.59 -8.99 -4.61
CA ILE A 125 -6.34 -10.38 -5.02
C ILE A 125 -6.67 -10.60 -6.50
N GLU A 126 -7.57 -9.79 -7.07
CA GLU A 126 -7.92 -9.83 -8.49
C GLU A 126 -6.85 -9.27 -9.43
N LYS A 127 -5.78 -8.65 -8.91
CA LYS A 127 -4.66 -8.19 -9.73
C LYS A 127 -3.80 -9.41 -10.10
N ASP A 128 -3.84 -9.82 -11.38
CA ASP A 128 -3.03 -10.95 -11.85
C ASP A 128 -1.55 -10.57 -11.86
N LEU A 129 -0.82 -11.09 -10.87
CA LEU A 129 0.62 -10.89 -10.69
C LEU A 129 1.45 -12.10 -11.09
N THR A 130 0.82 -13.10 -11.70
CA THR A 130 1.37 -14.45 -11.80
C THR A 130 2.58 -14.54 -12.72
N SER A 131 2.71 -13.62 -13.67
CA SER A 131 3.88 -13.51 -14.56
C SER A 131 5.11 -12.87 -13.91
N ASN A 132 4.96 -12.22 -12.75
CA ASN A 132 6.02 -11.37 -12.18
C ASN A 132 6.41 -11.74 -10.73
N TYR A 133 5.79 -12.75 -10.11
CA TYR A 133 6.09 -13.12 -8.71
C TYR A 133 7.59 -13.31 -8.43
N ASP A 134 8.30 -14.05 -9.29
CA ASP A 134 9.74 -14.28 -9.11
C ASP A 134 10.53 -12.95 -9.18
N SER A 135 10.18 -12.07 -10.13
CA SER A 135 10.79 -10.74 -10.25
C SER A 135 10.56 -9.90 -8.99
N PHE A 136 9.35 -9.91 -8.44
CA PHE A 136 9.03 -9.12 -7.26
C PHE A 136 9.72 -9.61 -6.00
N VAL A 137 9.75 -10.92 -5.77
CA VAL A 137 10.36 -11.48 -4.56
C VAL A 137 11.88 -11.37 -4.62
N ASN A 138 12.47 -11.57 -5.80
CA ASN A 138 13.91 -11.35 -6.00
C ASN A 138 14.33 -9.90 -5.72
N LYS A 139 13.45 -8.91 -5.95
CA LYS A 139 13.74 -7.49 -5.69
C LYS A 139 13.83 -7.10 -4.22
N LEU A 140 13.55 -8.03 -3.31
CA LEU A 140 13.91 -7.88 -1.91
C LEU A 140 15.41 -8.10 -1.66
N SER A 141 16.18 -8.60 -2.65
CA SER A 141 17.64 -8.64 -2.58
C SER A 141 18.20 -7.22 -2.36
N ASP A 142 19.41 -7.12 -1.80
CA ASP A 142 20.14 -5.85 -1.64
C ASP A 142 19.55 -4.90 -0.58
N ASN A 143 19.24 -5.41 0.61
CA ASN A 143 18.78 -4.62 1.75
C ASN A 143 17.44 -3.88 1.55
N LYS A 144 16.68 -4.28 0.53
CA LYS A 144 15.32 -3.79 0.29
C LYS A 144 14.36 -4.47 1.24
N ILE A 145 13.47 -3.66 1.83
CA ILE A 145 12.48 -4.14 2.82
C ILE A 145 11.05 -4.01 2.31
N LEU A 146 10.84 -3.15 1.32
CA LEU A 146 9.57 -2.92 0.65
C LEU A 146 9.82 -2.86 -0.86
N VAL A 147 9.08 -3.67 -1.61
CA VAL A 147 8.96 -3.57 -3.06
C VAL A 147 7.58 -3.02 -3.39
N MET A 148 7.55 -1.91 -4.12
CA MET A 148 6.33 -1.35 -4.68
C MET A 148 6.19 -1.69 -6.14
N MET A 149 4.99 -2.14 -6.49
CA MET A 149 4.64 -2.43 -7.86
C MET A 149 4.12 -1.17 -8.53
N ASN A 150 4.93 -0.64 -9.44
CA ASN A 150 4.66 0.63 -10.09
C ASN A 150 3.97 0.37 -11.43
N ARG A 151 2.66 0.68 -11.53
CA ARG A 151 1.78 0.35 -12.67
C ARG A 151 2.03 1.21 -13.92
N GLY A 152 3.24 1.72 -14.09
CA GLY A 152 3.63 2.44 -15.30
C GLY A 152 2.97 3.81 -15.45
N VAL A 153 3.01 4.66 -14.42
CA VAL A 153 2.86 6.11 -14.61
C VAL A 153 4.24 6.75 -14.89
N ASN A 154 5.07 6.07 -15.69
CA ASN A 154 6.34 6.63 -16.19
C ASN A 154 6.07 7.55 -17.39
N ILE A 155 5.14 8.50 -17.23
CA ILE A 155 5.04 9.63 -18.16
C ILE A 155 5.97 10.71 -17.60
N PRO A 156 7.07 11.04 -18.28
CA PRO A 156 7.95 12.13 -17.88
C PRO A 156 7.14 13.40 -17.64
N TYR A 157 7.46 14.14 -16.58
CA TYR A 157 6.75 15.37 -16.16
C TYR A 157 6.57 16.40 -17.30
N ASN A 158 7.44 16.31 -18.30
CA ASN A 158 7.68 17.24 -19.39
C ASN A 158 6.76 17.03 -20.60
N GLU A 159 6.05 15.90 -20.70
CA GLU A 159 5.09 15.69 -21.78
C GLU A 159 3.78 16.40 -21.44
N ASN A 160 3.26 17.19 -22.40
CA ASN A 160 2.05 17.99 -22.22
C ASN A 160 0.89 17.05 -21.82
N PRO A 161 0.44 17.07 -20.55
CA PRO A 161 -0.41 16.04 -19.98
C PRO A 161 -1.82 16.00 -20.59
N TRP A 162 -2.14 16.98 -21.46
CA TRP A 162 -3.45 17.11 -22.09
C TRP A 162 -3.52 16.52 -23.51
N GLN A 163 -2.39 16.13 -24.09
CA GLN A 163 -2.29 15.89 -25.54
C GLN A 163 -2.23 14.42 -25.97
N ASP A 164 -1.95 13.46 -25.07
CA ASP A 164 -1.86 12.05 -25.48
C ASP A 164 -2.59 11.07 -24.56
N THR A 165 -3.86 10.82 -24.87
CA THR A 165 -4.69 9.82 -24.19
C THR A 165 -4.46 8.40 -24.73
N LYS A 166 -3.71 8.21 -25.83
CA LYS A 166 -3.46 6.89 -26.41
C LYS A 166 -2.41 6.09 -25.64
N HIS A 167 -1.65 6.76 -24.77
CA HIS A 167 -0.55 6.17 -23.98
C HIS A 167 -0.87 6.05 -22.49
N LEU A 168 -2.15 6.03 -22.09
CA LEU A 168 -2.54 5.62 -20.75
C LEU A 168 -2.24 4.11 -20.60
N GLY A 169 -0.99 3.77 -20.27
CA GLY A 169 -0.41 2.42 -20.22
C GLY A 169 -1.09 1.43 -19.27
N ALA A 170 -2.26 1.78 -18.74
CA ALA A 170 -3.07 0.97 -17.87
C ALA A 170 -4.55 0.86 -18.29
N ASN A 171 -4.98 1.42 -19.43
CA ASN A 171 -6.39 1.46 -19.86
C ASN A 171 -7.36 1.98 -18.77
N LEU A 172 -6.87 2.83 -17.87
CA LEU A 172 -7.69 3.40 -16.80
C LEU A 172 -8.64 4.47 -17.37
N PRO A 173 -9.84 4.64 -16.80
CA PRO A 173 -10.64 5.84 -17.04
C PRO A 173 -9.82 7.11 -16.79
N ARG A 174 -9.97 8.11 -17.65
CA ARG A 174 -9.13 9.32 -17.65
C ARG A 174 -9.07 9.99 -16.27
N GLU A 175 -10.22 10.23 -15.64
CA GLU A 175 -10.29 10.87 -14.33
C GLU A 175 -9.59 10.06 -13.23
N GLN A 176 -9.60 8.73 -13.31
CA GLN A 176 -8.89 7.88 -12.36
C GLN A 176 -7.39 8.06 -12.49
N PHE A 177 -6.88 7.94 -13.72
CA PHE A 177 -5.45 8.07 -13.99
C PHE A 177 -4.90 9.40 -13.46
N TRP A 178 -5.59 10.52 -13.76
CA TRP A 178 -5.15 11.84 -13.32
C TRP A 178 -5.32 12.07 -11.81
N GLY A 179 -6.36 11.50 -11.20
CA GLY A 179 -6.54 11.52 -9.75
C GLY A 179 -5.38 10.82 -9.04
N GLU A 180 -5.10 9.57 -9.42
CA GLU A 180 -4.02 8.75 -8.87
C GLU A 180 -2.65 9.40 -9.07
N ARG A 181 -2.38 9.93 -10.26
CA ARG A 181 -1.13 10.65 -10.55
C ARG A 181 -0.97 11.87 -9.64
N HIS A 182 -2.02 12.68 -9.50
CA HIS A 182 -1.96 13.88 -8.68
C HIS A 182 -1.66 13.55 -7.21
N GLN A 183 -2.34 12.55 -6.65
CA GLN A 183 -2.13 12.14 -5.27
C GLN A 183 -0.70 11.63 -5.02
N ASN A 184 -0.18 10.77 -5.91
CA ASN A 184 1.19 10.27 -5.80
C ASN A 184 2.23 11.41 -5.84
N ILE A 185 2.02 12.41 -6.70
CA ILE A 185 2.88 13.60 -6.78
C ILE A 185 2.79 14.44 -5.49
N GLU A 186 1.58 14.70 -5.00
CA GLU A 186 1.39 15.53 -3.81
C GLU A 186 2.03 14.88 -2.58
N MET A 187 1.83 13.56 -2.38
CA MET A 187 2.45 12.81 -1.29
C MET A 187 3.99 12.81 -1.39
N ALA A 188 4.55 12.54 -2.57
CA ALA A 188 6.00 12.55 -2.79
C ALA A 188 6.62 13.91 -2.46
N ASN A 189 5.95 14.99 -2.87
CA ASN A 189 6.41 16.35 -2.58
C ASN A 189 6.36 16.67 -1.09
N GLN A 190 5.33 16.20 -0.37
CA GLN A 190 5.23 16.39 1.08
C GLN A 190 6.35 15.64 1.83
N GLU A 191 6.62 14.38 1.46
CA GLU A 191 7.70 13.56 2.03
C GLU A 191 9.07 14.20 1.79
N SER A 192 9.34 14.67 0.56
CA SER A 192 10.58 15.38 0.22
C SER A 192 10.70 16.72 0.95
N ALA A 193 9.62 17.51 1.03
CA ALA A 193 9.61 18.79 1.74
C ALA A 193 9.86 18.65 3.25
N ALA A 194 9.48 17.51 3.83
CA ALA A 194 9.77 17.16 5.22
C ALA A 194 11.16 16.56 5.43
N GLY A 195 11.95 16.38 4.35
CA GLY A 195 13.29 15.81 4.39
C GLY A 195 13.31 14.30 4.67
N LEU A 196 12.23 13.58 4.35
CA LEU A 196 12.19 12.11 4.44
C LEU A 196 12.88 11.46 3.23
N THR A 197 12.79 12.12 2.08
CA THR A 197 13.44 11.74 0.82
C THR A 197 14.30 12.86 0.27
N LYS A 198 15.28 12.52 -0.58
CA LYS A 198 16.14 13.54 -1.20
C LYS A 198 15.40 14.25 -2.33
N GLU A 199 14.64 13.51 -3.12
CA GLU A 199 13.86 14.01 -4.23
C GLU A 199 12.48 13.32 -4.26
N PRO A 200 11.47 13.93 -4.88
CA PRO A 200 10.16 13.29 -5.05
C PRO A 200 10.29 12.02 -5.91
N HIS A 201 10.24 10.86 -5.27
CA HIS A 201 10.16 9.57 -5.96
C HIS A 201 8.69 9.23 -6.28
N PHE A 202 8.39 8.93 -7.53
CA PHE A 202 7.03 8.68 -8.01
C PHE A 202 6.66 7.20 -7.97
N TRP A 203 6.54 6.66 -6.78
CA TRP A 203 5.95 5.34 -6.60
C TRP A 203 4.43 5.41 -6.62
N ASP A 204 3.80 4.31 -7.04
CA ASP A 204 2.36 4.11 -6.89
C ASP A 204 2.02 3.83 -5.41
N ARG A 205 1.99 4.90 -4.61
CA ARG A 205 1.65 4.89 -3.17
C ARG A 205 0.22 4.43 -2.92
N LEU A 206 -0.66 4.51 -3.92
CA LEU A 206 -2.09 4.30 -3.69
C LEU A 206 -2.61 2.95 -4.14
N ASN A 207 -2.06 2.42 -5.23
CA ASN A 207 -2.61 1.20 -5.82
C ASN A 207 -1.60 0.08 -5.87
N GLY A 208 -0.62 0.13 -4.97
CA GLY A 208 0.41 -0.87 -4.89
C GLY A 208 -0.10 -2.17 -4.30
N THR A 209 0.02 -3.24 -5.08
CA THR A 209 0.55 -4.45 -4.47
C THR A 209 1.91 -4.11 -3.86
N ARG A 210 2.12 -4.52 -2.62
CA ARG A 210 3.38 -4.33 -1.90
C ARG A 210 3.93 -5.66 -1.50
N ILE A 211 5.24 -5.82 -1.63
CA ILE A 211 5.93 -6.95 -1.02
C ILE A 211 6.80 -6.42 0.11
N ILE A 212 6.58 -6.95 1.30
CA ILE A 212 7.22 -6.44 2.52
C ILE A 212 7.95 -7.58 3.20
N ARG A 213 9.23 -7.36 3.55
CA ARG A 213 10.02 -8.33 4.34
C ARG A 213 9.41 -8.55 5.71
N ASN A 214 9.19 -9.81 6.07
CA ASN A 214 8.71 -10.26 7.38
C ASN A 214 9.87 -10.77 8.26
N GLU A 215 10.93 -9.97 8.38
CA GLU A 215 12.11 -10.32 9.16
C GLU A 215 12.55 -9.10 9.96
N ARG A 216 13.19 -9.31 11.12
CA ARG A 216 13.81 -8.20 11.84
C ARG A 216 14.99 -7.67 11.04
N VAL A 217 14.96 -6.38 10.75
CA VAL A 217 16.00 -5.67 10.02
C VAL A 217 16.42 -4.43 10.80
N LYS A 218 17.70 -4.08 10.70
CA LYS A 218 18.23 -2.83 11.25
C LYS A 218 18.03 -1.70 10.26
N ILE A 219 17.30 -0.66 10.66
CA ILE A 219 17.01 0.53 9.87
C ILE A 219 17.49 1.73 10.69
N GLY A 220 18.63 2.32 10.30
CA GLY A 220 19.33 3.29 11.14
C GLY A 220 19.70 2.68 12.49
N ASP A 221 19.25 3.31 13.58
CA ASP A 221 19.47 2.86 14.96
C ASP A 221 18.35 1.96 15.51
N VAL A 222 17.38 1.60 14.68
CA VAL A 222 16.20 0.82 15.09
C VAL A 222 16.27 -0.59 14.52
N GLU A 223 15.89 -1.57 15.33
CA GLU A 223 15.63 -2.94 14.87
C GLU A 223 14.12 -3.21 14.88
N ILE A 224 13.56 -3.53 13.72
CA ILE A 224 12.11 -3.69 13.54
C ILE A 224 11.80 -4.78 12.50
N ASN A 225 10.66 -5.46 12.62
CA ASN A 225 10.11 -6.23 11.52
C ASN A 225 9.19 -5.31 10.68
N PRO A 226 9.51 -5.01 9.40
CA PRO A 226 8.77 -4.06 8.58
C PRO A 226 7.28 -4.38 8.45
N THR A 227 6.89 -5.64 8.55
CA THR A 227 5.47 -6.03 8.51
C THR A 227 4.69 -5.65 9.76
N ASP A 228 5.36 -5.43 10.90
CA ASP A 228 4.70 -4.94 12.12
C ASP A 228 4.17 -3.52 11.92
N LEU A 229 4.79 -2.73 11.04
CA LEU A 229 4.30 -1.40 10.67
C LEU A 229 2.91 -1.43 10.02
N MET A 230 2.57 -2.54 9.36
CA MET A 230 1.21 -2.72 8.81
C MET A 230 0.17 -2.98 9.90
N LEU A 231 0.57 -3.33 11.12
CA LEU A 231 -0.33 -3.56 12.25
C LEU A 231 -0.66 -2.28 13.02
N LEU A 232 0.04 -1.18 12.73
CA LEU A 232 -0.22 0.12 13.34
C LEU A 232 -1.67 0.56 13.13
N LYS A 233 -2.24 1.13 14.19
CA LYS A 233 -3.56 1.75 14.22
C LYS A 233 -3.39 3.25 14.40
N TYR A 234 -4.25 4.05 13.78
CA TYR A 234 -4.15 5.51 13.83
C TYR A 234 -5.45 6.13 14.34
N LYS A 235 -5.36 7.28 15.03
CA LYS A 235 -6.51 8.14 15.33
C LYS A 235 -6.07 9.59 15.45
N TYR A 236 -6.96 10.53 15.16
CA TYR A 236 -6.68 11.94 15.43
C TYR A 236 -6.77 12.26 16.93
N SER A 237 -5.78 13.00 17.46
CA SER A 237 -5.65 13.33 18.89
C SER A 237 -6.58 14.45 19.36
N ASP A 238 -6.85 15.41 18.48
CA ASP A 238 -7.67 16.60 18.72
C ASP A 238 -9.16 16.36 18.45
N GLY A 239 -9.53 15.12 18.13
CA GLY A 239 -10.89 14.77 17.79
C GLY A 239 -11.41 15.42 16.51
N TYR A 240 -10.53 15.94 15.64
CA TYR A 240 -10.83 16.62 14.38
C TYR A 240 -12.08 16.02 13.71
N SER A 241 -13.15 16.83 13.68
CA SER A 241 -14.52 16.41 13.39
C SER A 241 -15.09 17.12 12.16
N GLU A 242 -14.35 17.15 11.05
CA GLU A 242 -15.07 16.91 9.80
C GLU A 242 -15.61 15.49 9.95
N GLU A 243 -16.91 15.37 10.18
CA GLU A 243 -17.60 14.15 10.65
C GLU A 243 -17.23 12.91 9.80
N ASP A 244 -16.87 13.15 8.53
CA ASP A 244 -16.36 12.15 7.60
C ASP A 244 -14.86 11.85 7.71
N ARG A 245 -13.98 12.79 8.10
CA ARG A 245 -12.51 12.63 8.09
C ARG A 245 -11.92 11.99 9.33
N LYS A 246 -12.55 12.12 10.49
CA LYS A 246 -12.07 11.50 11.73
C LYS A 246 -11.88 9.98 11.59
N ASN A 247 -12.79 9.35 10.86
CA ASN A 247 -12.78 7.91 10.61
C ASN A 247 -11.88 7.51 9.44
N LYS A 248 -11.35 8.46 8.66
CA LYS A 248 -10.62 8.18 7.41
C LYS A 248 -9.16 7.78 7.61
N ILE A 249 -8.47 8.31 8.63
CA ILE A 249 -7.03 8.08 8.81
C ILE A 249 -6.66 6.60 8.98
N ASP A 250 -7.54 5.79 9.57
CA ASP A 250 -7.30 4.37 9.79
C ASP A 250 -8.15 3.45 8.89
N THR A 251 -9.04 3.97 8.05
CA THR A 251 -9.98 3.14 7.25
C THR A 251 -9.57 2.95 5.80
N TYR A 252 -8.86 3.90 5.20
CA TYR A 252 -8.39 3.80 3.82
C TYR A 252 -7.14 2.92 3.68
N SER A 253 -7.17 1.67 4.14
CA SER A 253 -6.00 0.78 4.04
C SER A 253 -4.73 1.42 4.65
N ALA A 254 -4.86 2.02 5.83
CA ALA A 254 -3.79 2.77 6.48
C ALA A 254 -2.49 1.97 6.66
N SER A 255 -2.63 0.64 6.85
CA SER A 255 -1.52 -0.33 6.89
C SER A 255 -0.63 -0.32 5.65
N VAL A 256 -1.14 0.23 4.55
CA VAL A 256 -0.53 0.23 3.23
C VAL A 256 -0.05 1.63 2.85
N TYR A 257 -0.85 2.68 3.09
CA TYR A 257 -0.48 4.05 2.72
C TYR A 257 0.51 4.69 3.68
N ASN A 258 0.35 4.50 4.99
CA ASN A 258 1.21 5.15 5.97
C ASN A 258 2.58 4.44 6.10
N LEU A 259 2.73 3.27 5.48
CA LEU A 259 3.97 2.48 5.53
C LEU A 259 5.15 3.23 4.90
N VAL A 260 4.94 3.86 3.74
CA VAL A 260 6.01 4.54 2.98
C VAL A 260 6.62 5.68 3.77
N PRO A 261 5.87 6.71 4.23
CA PRO A 261 6.46 7.81 4.97
C PRO A 261 7.11 7.36 6.28
N ILE A 262 6.61 6.30 6.93
CA ILE A 262 7.25 5.73 8.12
C ILE A 262 8.60 5.11 7.75
N LEU A 263 8.66 4.26 6.73
CA LEU A 263 9.91 3.60 6.32
C LEU A 263 10.97 4.59 5.88
N GLU A 264 10.59 5.58 5.08
CA GLU A 264 11.51 6.66 4.65
C GLU A 264 12.02 7.43 5.86
N SER A 265 11.16 7.74 6.83
CA SER A 265 11.57 8.47 8.02
C SER A 265 12.50 7.70 8.96
N LEU A 266 12.49 6.37 8.91
CA LEU A 266 13.38 5.48 9.66
C LEU A 266 14.71 5.26 8.94
N GLY A 267 14.67 5.03 7.62
CA GLY A 267 15.79 4.44 6.88
C GLY A 267 16.19 5.12 5.59
N GLY A 268 15.41 6.09 5.12
CA GLY A 268 15.55 6.70 3.80
C GLY A 268 14.88 5.91 2.68
N GLU A 269 14.78 6.55 1.52
CA GLU A 269 14.20 6.01 0.27
C GLU A 269 14.93 4.76 -0.26
N ASP A 270 16.19 4.55 0.11
CA ASP A 270 17.01 3.43 -0.36
C ASP A 270 16.53 2.07 0.19
N LYS A 271 15.63 2.05 1.16
CA LYS A 271 15.00 0.82 1.67
C LYS A 271 13.85 0.31 0.80
N ILE A 272 13.39 1.16 -0.11
CA ILE A 272 12.28 0.89 -1.01
C ILE A 272 12.84 0.55 -2.39
N ALA A 273 12.24 -0.43 -3.04
CA ALA A 273 12.48 -0.76 -4.43
C ALA A 273 11.17 -0.64 -5.21
N GLU A 274 11.29 -0.37 -6.50
CA GLU A 274 10.17 -0.41 -7.43
C GLU A 274 10.35 -1.52 -8.46
N VAL A 275 9.22 -2.07 -8.88
CA VAL A 275 9.15 -2.95 -10.05
C VAL A 275 8.08 -2.43 -10.98
N PRO A 276 8.44 -2.04 -12.22
CA PRO A 276 7.46 -1.64 -13.20
C PRO A 276 6.60 -2.85 -13.58
N VAL A 277 5.30 -2.64 -13.63
CA VAL A 277 4.35 -3.67 -14.08
C VAL A 277 3.39 -3.11 -15.10
N GLU A 278 3.13 -3.94 -16.10
CA GLU A 278 2.05 -3.72 -17.04
C GLU A 278 0.75 -4.15 -16.37
N TYR A 279 0.15 -3.24 -15.60
CA TYR A 279 -1.20 -3.44 -15.11
C TYR A 279 -2.19 -3.01 -16.18
N ILE A 280 -2.99 -3.96 -16.68
CA ILE A 280 -4.01 -3.67 -17.68
C ILE A 280 -5.37 -3.64 -17.00
N HIS A 281 -5.96 -2.45 -16.89
CA HIS A 281 -7.37 -2.32 -16.55
C HIS A 281 -8.18 -2.84 -17.75
N SER A 282 -8.99 -3.87 -17.52
CA SER A 282 -9.68 -4.52 -18.63
C SER A 282 -10.72 -3.62 -19.26
N GLU A 283 -10.90 -3.75 -20.58
CA GLU A 283 -11.85 -2.93 -21.34
C GLU A 283 -13.29 -2.99 -20.78
N GLY A 284 -13.77 -4.16 -20.37
CA GLY A 284 -15.10 -4.29 -19.76
C GLY A 284 -15.23 -3.50 -18.45
N GLN A 285 -14.18 -3.47 -17.62
CA GLN A 285 -14.17 -2.67 -16.39
C GLN A 285 -14.07 -1.17 -16.72
N ARG A 286 -13.21 -0.80 -17.68
CA ARG A 286 -13.07 0.59 -18.16
C ARG A 286 -14.42 1.15 -18.61
N GLN A 287 -15.15 0.40 -19.42
CA GLN A 287 -16.46 0.79 -19.96
C GLN A 287 -17.53 0.94 -18.87
N LEU A 288 -17.49 0.12 -17.82
CA LEU A 288 -18.41 0.22 -16.68
C LEU A 288 -18.14 1.45 -15.81
N GLU A 289 -16.86 1.83 -15.66
CA GLU A 289 -16.44 2.93 -14.80
C GLU A 289 -16.40 4.28 -15.54
N GLU A 290 -16.23 4.29 -16.86
CA GLU A 290 -16.17 5.49 -17.69
C GLU A 290 -17.56 6.16 -17.76
N GLY A 291 -17.63 7.42 -17.32
CA GLY A 291 -18.89 8.18 -17.25
C GLY A 291 -19.78 7.88 -16.05
N ASN A 292 -19.39 6.96 -15.15
CA ASN A 292 -20.14 6.68 -13.93
C ASN A 292 -19.82 7.74 -12.83
N SER A 293 -20.84 8.45 -12.37
CA SER A 293 -20.71 9.53 -11.39
C SER A 293 -20.20 9.06 -10.03
N GLU A 294 -20.62 7.88 -9.56
CA GLU A 294 -20.22 7.34 -8.26
C GLU A 294 -18.72 7.08 -8.20
N PHE A 295 -18.16 6.47 -9.25
CA PHE A 295 -16.72 6.26 -9.35
C PHE A 295 -15.96 7.57 -9.42
N LYS A 296 -16.48 8.55 -10.17
CA LYS A 296 -15.88 9.87 -10.28
C LYS A 296 -15.85 10.58 -8.92
N GLU A 297 -16.95 10.55 -8.17
CA GLU A 297 -17.04 11.12 -6.83
C GLU A 297 -16.09 10.43 -5.85
N LYS A 298 -16.07 9.10 -5.82
CA LYS A 298 -15.15 8.31 -4.97
C LYS A 298 -13.68 8.68 -5.24
N ARG A 299 -13.30 8.77 -6.52
CA ARG A 299 -11.93 9.12 -6.94
C ARG A 299 -11.57 10.56 -6.59
N LEU A 300 -12.51 11.48 -6.77
CA LEU A 300 -12.32 12.88 -6.38
C LEU A 300 -12.22 13.05 -4.86
N GLY A 301 -13.01 12.30 -4.08
CA GLY A 301 -12.89 12.28 -2.61
C GLY A 301 -11.52 11.80 -2.17
N HIS A 302 -11.05 10.68 -2.72
CA HIS A 302 -9.71 10.17 -2.44
C HIS A 302 -8.62 11.18 -2.86
N LYS A 303 -8.82 11.93 -3.95
CA LYS A 303 -7.85 12.93 -4.45
C LYS A 303 -7.46 13.96 -3.40
N VAL A 304 -8.37 14.27 -2.49
CA VAL A 304 -8.15 15.26 -1.43
C VAL A 304 -7.76 14.60 -0.11
N ASP A 305 -8.44 13.52 0.27
CA ASP A 305 -8.30 12.96 1.61
C ASP A 305 -6.97 12.24 1.83
N LEU A 306 -6.47 11.48 0.85
CA LEU A 306 -5.23 10.73 1.01
C LEU A 306 -3.99 11.63 1.09
N PRO A 307 -3.83 12.67 0.23
CA PRO A 307 -2.76 13.63 0.42
C PRO A 307 -2.85 14.44 1.70
N ALA A 308 -4.07 14.74 2.20
CA ALA A 308 -4.25 15.42 3.48
C ALA A 308 -3.84 14.53 4.67
N ILE A 309 -4.24 13.25 4.66
CA ILE A 309 -3.81 12.29 5.68
C ILE A 309 -2.28 12.11 5.66
N ASN A 310 -1.69 11.99 4.46
CA ASN A 310 -0.24 11.88 4.33
C ASN A 310 0.48 13.11 4.89
N PHE A 311 -0.04 14.31 4.60
CA PHE A 311 0.48 15.55 5.16
C PHE A 311 0.52 15.51 6.69
N ASP A 312 -0.58 15.12 7.33
CA ASP A 312 -0.66 15.02 8.79
C ASP A 312 0.32 14.00 9.35
N ILE A 313 0.45 12.81 8.73
CA ILE A 313 1.42 11.79 9.14
C ILE A 313 2.85 12.35 9.07
N VAL A 314 3.22 12.97 7.96
CA VAL A 314 4.56 13.53 7.73
C VAL A 314 4.85 14.69 8.70
N ALA A 315 3.87 15.58 8.93
CA ALA A 315 3.99 16.67 9.89
C ALA A 315 4.16 16.17 11.33
N ASN A 316 3.41 15.14 11.74
CA ASN A 316 3.58 14.52 13.06
C ASN A 316 4.97 13.87 13.22
N ILE A 317 5.46 13.15 12.21
CA ILE A 317 6.82 12.59 12.22
C ILE A 317 7.86 13.71 12.43
N LYS A 318 7.69 14.85 11.76
CA LYS A 318 8.58 16.01 11.91
C LYS A 318 8.54 16.59 13.32
N GLU A 319 7.35 16.79 13.90
CA GLU A 319 7.25 17.28 15.28
C GLU A 319 7.83 16.27 16.29
N TRP A 320 7.59 14.97 16.13
CA TRP A 320 8.19 13.94 17.00
C TRP A 320 9.72 13.90 16.89
N LYS A 321 10.29 14.14 15.71
CA LYS A 321 11.74 14.29 15.52
C LYS A 321 12.26 15.52 16.28
N LYS A 322 11.59 16.67 16.15
CA LYS A 322 11.93 17.91 16.86
C LYS A 322 11.83 17.78 18.38
N GLU A 323 10.85 17.03 18.86
CA GLU A 323 10.64 16.75 20.29
C GLU A 323 11.56 15.64 20.84
N GLY A 324 12.38 14.99 20.00
CA GLY A 324 13.22 13.86 20.40
C GLY A 324 12.44 12.60 20.78
N ARG A 325 11.19 12.47 20.34
CA ARG A 325 10.31 11.32 20.59
C ARG A 325 10.34 10.27 19.47
N TRP A 326 10.81 10.67 18.29
CA TRP A 326 11.03 9.74 17.18
C TRP A 326 12.36 8.98 17.37
N PRO A 327 12.42 7.64 17.17
CA PRO A 327 11.36 6.73 16.72
C PRO A 327 10.60 6.04 17.88
N GLN A 328 10.85 6.41 19.14
CA GLN A 328 10.30 5.71 20.30
C GLN A 328 8.77 5.66 20.33
N VAL A 329 8.09 6.75 19.92
CA VAL A 329 6.61 6.79 19.83
C VAL A 329 6.03 5.67 18.96
N LEU A 330 6.70 5.35 17.86
CA LEU A 330 6.34 4.26 16.96
C LEU A 330 6.58 2.90 17.64
N LEU A 331 7.76 2.72 18.24
CA LEU A 331 8.14 1.46 18.88
C LEU A 331 7.23 1.11 20.07
N ASP A 332 6.85 2.12 20.85
CA ASP A 332 5.90 1.96 21.95
C ASP A 332 4.52 1.54 21.44
N ALA A 333 4.05 2.13 20.34
CA ALA A 333 2.79 1.77 19.71
C ALA A 333 2.77 0.30 19.27
N LEU A 334 3.82 -0.16 18.60
CA LEU A 334 3.97 -1.56 18.17
C LEU A 334 4.03 -2.52 19.36
N LYS A 335 4.82 -2.20 20.39
CA LYS A 335 5.03 -3.08 21.55
C LYS A 335 3.78 -3.23 22.40
N THR A 336 2.94 -2.20 22.47
CA THR A 336 1.79 -2.15 23.37
C THR A 336 0.44 -2.25 22.66
N ASP A 337 0.45 -2.51 21.34
CA ASP A 337 -0.73 -2.47 20.47
C ASP A 337 -1.55 -1.16 20.64
N LYS A 338 -0.85 -0.06 20.94
CA LYS A 338 -1.48 1.25 21.13
C LYS A 338 -1.72 1.91 19.78
N THR A 339 -2.86 2.58 19.66
CA THR A 339 -3.16 3.46 18.53
C THR A 339 -2.23 4.69 18.56
N LEU A 340 -1.57 4.97 17.44
CA LEU A 340 -0.81 6.20 17.23
C LEU A 340 -1.77 7.39 17.17
N GLU A 341 -1.52 8.39 18.01
CA GLU A 341 -2.30 9.63 18.03
C GLU A 341 -1.65 10.64 17.08
N ILE A 342 -2.40 11.07 16.08
CA ILE A 342 -1.98 11.99 15.02
C ILE A 342 -2.65 13.34 15.25
N LYS A 343 -1.89 14.42 15.31
CA LYS A 343 -2.46 15.77 15.33
C LYS A 343 -2.81 16.22 13.90
N HIS A 344 -3.94 16.90 13.72
CA HIS A 344 -4.21 17.54 12.43
C HIS A 344 -3.44 18.87 12.29
N PHE A 345 -2.95 19.14 11.09
CA PHE A 345 -2.27 20.38 10.72
C PHE A 345 -2.91 21.02 9.50
N ASP A 346 -3.25 22.31 9.59
CA ASP A 346 -3.65 23.07 8.40
C ASP A 346 -2.43 23.28 7.50
N LYS A 347 -2.46 22.73 6.29
CA LYS A 347 -1.36 22.82 5.32
C LYS A 347 -1.02 24.25 4.86
N ASN A 348 -1.95 25.19 5.03
CA ASN A 348 -1.72 26.60 4.72
C ASN A 348 -0.99 27.34 5.85
N GLU A 349 -1.08 26.82 7.07
CA GLU A 349 -0.45 27.39 8.26
C GLU A 349 0.85 26.67 8.64
N TYR A 350 0.92 25.37 8.39
CA TYR A 350 2.05 24.52 8.76
C TYR A 350 3.07 24.39 7.62
N SER A 351 4.34 24.69 7.92
CA SER A 351 5.44 24.55 6.96
C SER A 351 6.18 23.22 7.15
N LEU A 352 6.17 22.38 6.11
CA LEU A 352 7.00 21.17 6.04
C LEU A 352 8.49 21.50 5.92
N THR A 353 8.86 22.70 5.44
CA THR A 353 10.28 23.09 5.34
C THR A 353 10.83 23.58 6.68
N GLY A 354 11.94 22.97 7.12
CA GLY A 354 12.67 23.30 8.36
C GLY A 354 13.99 24.05 8.13
N VAL A 355 14.30 24.39 6.88
CA VAL A 355 15.41 25.23 6.44
C VAL A 355 14.82 26.22 5.44
N ASN A 356 15.14 27.51 5.56
CA ASN A 356 14.63 28.59 4.72
C ASN A 356 14.51 28.18 3.24
N ASN A 357 13.29 27.99 2.76
CA ASN A 357 13.04 27.75 1.35
C ASN A 357 13.35 29.04 0.58
N PRO A 358 14.11 29.01 -0.54
CA PRO A 358 14.03 30.08 -1.50
C PRO A 358 12.57 30.16 -1.95
N THR A 359 11.97 31.32 -1.76
CA THR A 359 10.66 31.72 -2.24
C THR A 359 10.29 30.99 -3.54
N PHE A 360 9.33 30.07 -3.48
CA PHE A 360 8.54 29.73 -4.66
C PHE A 360 7.83 31.02 -5.05
N GLY A 361 8.34 31.64 -6.12
CA GLY A 361 7.79 32.88 -6.65
C GLY A 361 6.29 32.71 -6.82
N ARG A 362 5.53 33.50 -6.06
CA ARG A 362 4.21 33.91 -6.50
C ARG A 362 4.42 34.49 -7.89
N GLY A 363 3.96 33.78 -8.91
CA GLY A 363 3.74 34.36 -10.22
C GLY A 363 2.89 35.59 -9.97
N ALA A 364 3.52 36.75 -10.13
CA ALA A 364 2.88 38.04 -9.97
C ALA A 364 1.65 38.06 -10.87
N GLU A 365 0.56 38.51 -10.28
CA GLU A 365 -0.54 39.13 -10.99
C GLU A 365 0.02 40.05 -12.08
N ASN A 366 -0.40 39.80 -13.32
CA ASN A 366 -0.65 40.80 -14.35
C ASN A 366 -1.68 40.23 -15.33
#